data_AF-A0A533V343-F1
#
_entry.id   AF-A0A533V343-F1
#
_cell.length_a   1.000
_cell.length_b   1.000
_cell.length_c   1.000
_cell.angle_alpha   90.00
_cell.angle_beta   90.00
_cell.angle_gamma   90.00
#
_symmetry.space_group_name_H-M   'P 1'
#
loop_
_entity.id
_entity.type
_entity.pdbx_description
1 polymer ?
#
loop_
_entity_poly.entity_id
_entity_poly.type
_entity_poly.pdbx_seq_one_letter_code
_entity_poly.pdbx_strand_id
1 'polypeptide(L)'
;QLYKNGIINADDEVAVTFVRGKNILQSEAMIDIRFNLFLAYKKGIISRQTKKRFVKVAKNIYFPFRNYDDIITLTQKSFPSVYDEIENFRNYILKNRDSLKARDAIKLLKFFKNISE
;
A
#
# COMPACT_ATOMS: atom_id res chain seq x y z
N GLN A 1 -0.02 -3.26 -14.27
CA GLN A 1 -0.62 -2.39 -15.32
C GLN A 1 -0.32 -0.89 -15.16
N LEU A 2 -0.27 -0.35 -13.92
CA LEU A 2 -0.14 1.09 -13.67
C LEU A 2 1.17 1.72 -14.18
N TYR A 3 2.30 1.02 -14.05
CA TYR A 3 3.60 1.47 -14.57
C TYR A 3 3.61 1.57 -16.11
N LYS A 4 3.11 0.52 -16.80
CA LYS A 4 2.98 0.49 -18.26
C LYS A 4 2.20 1.69 -18.80
N ASN A 5 1.18 2.13 -18.06
CA ASN A 5 0.33 3.25 -18.44
C ASN A 5 0.85 4.62 -17.96
N GLY A 6 2.06 4.70 -17.41
CA GLY A 6 2.68 5.94 -16.94
C GLY A 6 2.03 6.57 -15.69
N ILE A 7 1.16 5.83 -14.98
CA ILE A 7 0.45 6.35 -13.79
C ILE A 7 1.40 6.43 -12.58
N ILE A 8 2.41 5.56 -12.54
CA ILE A 8 3.49 5.53 -11.55
C ILE A 8 4.82 5.35 -12.28
N ASN A 9 5.90 5.88 -11.72
CA ASN A 9 7.20 5.95 -12.39
C ASN A 9 8.41 5.76 -11.45
N ALA A 10 8.18 5.38 -10.18
CA ALA A 10 9.26 5.19 -9.21
C ALA A 10 9.58 3.69 -9.04
N ASP A 11 10.87 3.35 -9.02
CA ASP A 11 11.34 1.96 -8.93
C ASP A 11 10.98 1.31 -7.59
N ASP A 12 10.88 2.12 -6.53
CA ASP A 12 10.50 1.68 -5.20
C ASP A 12 8.98 1.38 -5.05
N GLU A 13 8.20 1.52 -6.13
CA GLU A 13 6.76 1.21 -6.09
C GLU A 13 6.48 -0.28 -5.81
N VAL A 14 7.43 -1.15 -6.16
CA VAL A 14 7.34 -2.61 -5.99
C VAL A 14 8.38 -3.19 -5.03
N ALA A 15 9.25 -2.35 -4.47
CA ALA A 15 10.32 -2.76 -3.57
C ALA A 15 9.80 -3.04 -2.16
N VAL A 16 10.32 -4.10 -1.53
CA VAL A 16 10.05 -4.48 -0.14
C VAL A 16 11.31 -5.02 0.51
N THR A 17 11.37 -4.97 1.84
CA THR A 17 12.40 -5.64 2.63
C THR A 17 11.81 -6.71 3.53
N PHE A 18 12.64 -7.69 3.89
CA PHE A 18 12.28 -8.77 4.81
C PHE A 18 13.10 -8.67 6.08
N VAL A 19 12.54 -9.16 7.18
CA VAL A 19 13.27 -9.31 8.44
C VAL A 19 14.43 -10.28 8.22
N ARG A 20 15.66 -9.88 8.57
CA ARG A 20 16.85 -10.71 8.36
C ARG A 20 16.68 -12.10 8.98
N GLY A 21 16.91 -13.14 8.19
CA GLY A 21 16.78 -14.53 8.62
C GLY A 21 15.35 -15.05 8.78
N LYS A 22 14.34 -14.27 8.37
CA LYS A 22 12.92 -14.69 8.37
C LYS A 22 12.26 -14.35 7.04
N ASN A 23 11.35 -15.20 6.58
CA ASN A 23 10.51 -14.90 5.41
C ASN A 23 9.31 -14.02 5.76
N ILE A 24 9.52 -13.01 6.61
CA ILE A 24 8.50 -12.08 7.10
C ILE A 24 8.76 -10.72 6.47
N LEU A 25 7.74 -10.16 5.82
CA LEU A 25 7.76 -8.81 5.27
C LEU A 25 8.00 -7.78 6.38
N GLN A 26 9.02 -6.95 6.21
CA GLN A 26 9.31 -5.81 7.08
C GLN A 26 8.69 -4.52 6.53
N SER A 27 8.57 -4.39 5.21
CA SER A 27 7.99 -3.22 4.56
C SER A 27 6.94 -3.59 3.51
N GLU A 28 6.16 -2.59 3.14
CA GLU A 28 5.06 -2.66 2.20
C GLU A 28 5.46 -1.97 0.89
N ALA A 29 5.11 -2.59 -0.24
CA ALA A 29 5.29 -1.98 -1.54
C ALA A 29 4.39 -0.74 -1.66
N MET A 30 4.89 0.35 -2.24
CA MET A 30 4.10 1.58 -2.37
C MET A 30 2.82 1.35 -3.18
N ILE A 31 2.88 0.48 -4.18
CA ILE A 31 1.71 0.14 -5.00
C ILE A 31 0.59 -0.53 -4.19
N ASP A 32 0.95 -1.37 -3.22
CA ASP A 32 0.01 -2.05 -2.35
C ASP A 32 -0.58 -1.07 -1.34
N ILE A 33 0.24 -0.15 -0.79
CA ILE A 33 -0.26 0.95 0.06
C ILE A 33 -1.29 1.80 -0.70
N ARG A 34 -0.96 2.24 -1.93
CA ARG A 34 -1.87 3.04 -2.77
C ARG A 34 -3.17 2.29 -3.03
N PHE A 35 -3.08 0.99 -3.28
CA PHE A 35 -4.23 0.15 -3.55
C PHE A 35 -5.14 0.01 -2.32
N ASN A 36 -4.58 -0.31 -1.15
CA ASN A 36 -5.35 -0.42 0.09
C ASN A 36 -6.00 0.91 0.49
N LEU A 37 -5.29 2.03 0.32
CA LEU A 37 -5.85 3.37 0.52
C LEU A 37 -6.98 3.69 -0.47
N PHE A 38 -6.88 3.21 -1.71
CA PHE A 38 -7.97 3.32 -2.68
C PHE A 38 -9.19 2.49 -2.27
N LEU A 39 -9.00 1.25 -1.81
CA LEU A 39 -10.09 0.40 -1.32
C LEU A 39 -10.79 1.02 -0.10
N ALA A 40 -10.02 1.52 0.87
CA ALA A 40 -10.56 2.20 2.05
C ALA A 40 -11.39 3.44 1.65
N TYR A 41 -10.87 4.25 0.72
CA TYR A 41 -11.61 5.38 0.16
C TYR A 41 -12.91 4.95 -0.53
N LYS A 42 -12.86 3.90 -1.34
CA LYS A 42 -14.06 3.39 -2.04
C LYS A 42 -15.12 2.82 -1.10
N LYS A 43 -14.71 2.35 0.08
CA LYS A 43 -15.60 1.89 1.15
C LYS A 43 -16.07 3.02 2.09
N GLY A 44 -15.66 4.27 1.85
CA GLY A 44 -16.04 5.42 2.70
C GLY A 44 -15.34 5.47 4.06
N ILE A 45 -14.29 4.66 4.28
CA ILE A 45 -13.54 4.58 5.55
C ILE A 45 -12.69 5.83 5.75
N ILE A 46 -12.15 6.34 4.64
CA ILE A 46 -11.39 7.59 4.59
C ILE A 46 -11.88 8.44 3.43
N SER A 47 -11.79 9.75 3.60
CA SER A 47 -12.03 10.74 2.57
C SER A 47 -10.92 10.75 1.52
N ARG A 48 -11.22 11.37 0.37
CA ARG A 48 -10.22 11.58 -0.68
C ARG A 48 -9.03 12.41 -0.19
N GLN A 49 -9.27 13.35 0.73
CA GLN A 49 -8.22 14.22 1.28
C GLN A 49 -7.29 13.44 2.22
N THR A 50 -7.86 12.65 3.13
CA THR A 50 -7.09 11.76 4.02
C THR A 50 -6.27 10.74 3.23
N LYS A 51 -6.86 10.14 2.20
CA LYS A 51 -6.12 9.27 1.26
C LYS A 51 -4.87 9.95 0.69
N LYS A 52 -4.99 11.21 0.24
CA LYS A 52 -3.86 11.98 -0.30
C LYS A 52 -2.79 12.25 0.77
N ARG A 53 -3.20 12.54 2.01
CA ARG A 53 -2.29 12.75 3.15
C ARG A 53 -1.49 11.48 3.46
N PHE A 54 -2.14 10.33 3.53
CA PHE A 54 -1.49 9.03 3.69
C PHE A 54 -0.47 8.74 2.58
N VAL A 55 -0.85 8.94 1.30
CA VAL A 55 0.08 8.75 0.18
C VAL A 55 1.29 9.68 0.30
N LYS A 56 1.09 10.95 0.68
CA LYS A 56 2.18 11.91 0.87
C LYS A 56 3.17 11.44 1.95
N VAL A 57 2.66 10.97 3.09
CA VAL A 57 3.50 10.48 4.19
C VAL A 57 4.24 9.21 3.78
N ALA A 58 3.54 8.22 3.21
CA ALA A 58 4.14 6.95 2.80
C ALA A 58 5.27 7.12 1.78
N LYS A 59 5.13 8.03 0.82
CA LYS A 59 6.19 8.36 -0.16
C LYS A 59 7.47 8.91 0.49
N ASN A 60 7.34 9.61 1.62
CA ASN A 60 8.48 10.22 2.30
C ASN A 60 9.18 9.24 3.26
N ILE A 61 8.62 8.05 3.48
CA ILE A 61 9.27 7.01 4.26
C ILE A 61 10.18 6.21 3.32
N TYR A 62 11.45 6.10 3.69
CA TYR A 62 12.41 5.25 3.00
C TYR A 62 11.90 3.80 2.97
N PHE A 63 11.86 3.18 1.80
CA PHE A 63 11.10 1.96 1.55
C PHE A 63 11.39 0.77 2.51
N PRO A 64 12.59 0.58 3.09
CA PRO A 64 12.84 -0.49 4.06
C PRO A 64 12.09 -0.32 5.39
N PHE A 65 11.65 0.89 5.70
CA PHE A 65 10.90 1.22 6.92
C PHE A 65 9.43 1.53 6.62
N ARG A 66 8.99 1.39 5.37
CA ARG A 66 7.63 1.74 4.95
C ARG A 66 6.64 0.65 5.36
N ASN A 67 6.16 0.70 6.60
CA ASN A 67 5.08 -0.17 7.10
C ASN A 67 3.86 0.67 7.51
N TYR A 68 2.70 0.02 7.67
CA TYR A 68 1.46 0.73 8.00
C TYR A 68 1.49 1.42 9.36
N ASP A 69 2.17 0.85 10.37
CA ASP A 69 2.21 1.44 11.71
C ASP A 69 2.95 2.78 11.72
N ASP A 70 4.09 2.85 11.05
CA ASP A 70 4.85 4.08 10.86
C ASP A 70 4.09 5.10 10.01
N ILE A 71 3.49 4.65 8.90
CA ILE A 71 2.67 5.51 8.04
C ILE A 71 1.51 6.14 8.83
N ILE A 72 0.77 5.34 9.60
CA ILE A 72 -0.38 5.79 10.40
C ILE A 72 0.08 6.78 11.46
N THR A 73 1.10 6.41 12.24
CA THR A 73 1.64 7.24 13.32
C THR A 73 2.13 8.59 12.80
N LEU A 74 2.88 8.61 11.71
CA LEU A 74 3.38 9.84 11.10
C LEU A 74 2.26 10.68 10.48
N THR A 75 1.24 10.05 9.88
CA THR A 75 0.08 10.76 9.33
C THR A 75 -0.72 11.42 10.43
N GLN A 76 -0.93 10.73 11.56
CA GLN A 76 -1.64 11.26 12.72
C GLN A 76 -0.92 12.47 13.32
N LYS A 77 0.42 12.39 13.48
CA LYS A 77 1.24 13.51 13.95
C LYS A 77 1.18 14.71 13.00
N SER A 78 1.21 14.47 11.69
CA SER A 78 1.24 15.54 10.68
C SER A 78 -0.13 16.17 10.43
N PHE A 79 -1.21 15.42 10.66
CA PHE A 79 -2.57 15.81 10.30
C PHE A 79 -3.57 15.41 11.41
N PRO A 80 -3.49 16.01 12.61
CA PRO A 80 -4.35 15.65 13.74
C PRO A 80 -5.85 15.90 13.45
N SER A 81 -6.17 16.80 12.51
CA SER A 81 -7.55 17.16 12.15
C SER A 81 -8.38 16.01 11.54
N VAL A 82 -7.76 14.88 11.20
CA VAL A 82 -8.44 13.71 10.58
C VAL A 82 -8.22 12.44 11.39
N TYR A 83 -8.04 12.60 12.71
CA TYR A 83 -7.78 11.50 13.65
C TYR A 83 -8.76 10.33 13.49
N ASP A 84 -10.07 10.60 13.44
CA ASP A 84 -11.09 9.55 13.35
C ASP A 84 -10.96 8.72 12.08
N GLU A 85 -10.69 9.35 10.94
CA GLU A 85 -10.47 8.65 9.68
C GLU A 85 -9.17 7.81 9.72
N ILE A 86 -8.13 8.30 10.40
CA ILE A 86 -6.86 7.58 10.56
C ILE A 86 -7.07 6.32 11.41
N GLU A 87 -7.81 6.42 12.52
CA GLU A 87 -8.10 5.26 13.37
C GLU A 87 -9.08 4.28 12.70
N ASN A 88 -10.04 4.78 11.93
CA ASN A 88 -10.88 3.93 11.07
C ASN A 88 -10.03 3.16 10.06
N PHE A 89 -9.05 3.82 9.43
CA PHE A 89 -8.13 3.14 8.52
C PHE A 89 -7.24 2.12 9.23
N ARG A 90 -6.73 2.43 10.44
CA ARG A 90 -5.96 1.49 11.27
C ARG A 90 -6.74 0.20 11.50
N ASN A 91 -7.99 0.31 11.96
CA ASN A 91 -8.84 -0.84 12.22
C ASN A 91 -9.16 -1.61 10.94
N TYR A 92 -9.39 -0.90 9.83
CA TYR A 92 -9.66 -1.52 8.53
C TYR A 92 -8.47 -2.33 8.03
N ILE A 93 -7.27 -1.74 8.01
CA ILE A 93 -6.12 -2.35 7.35
C ILE A 93 -5.65 -3.62 8.07
N LEU A 94 -5.82 -3.71 9.39
CA LEU A 94 -5.49 -4.92 10.16
C LEU A 94 -6.18 -6.19 9.63
N LYS A 95 -7.39 -6.05 9.06
CA LYS A 95 -8.20 -7.20 8.61
C LYS A 95 -8.33 -7.29 7.09
N ASN A 96 -7.94 -6.24 6.35
CA ASN A 96 -8.27 -6.09 4.93
C ASN A 96 -7.05 -5.77 4.05
N ARG A 97 -5.81 -6.06 4.51
CA ARG A 97 -4.61 -5.93 3.66
C ARG A 97 -4.76 -6.80 2.42
N ASP A 98 -4.59 -6.19 1.25
CA ASP A 98 -4.53 -6.87 -0.04
C ASP A 98 -3.30 -6.40 -0.84
N SER A 99 -2.71 -7.27 -1.65
CA SER A 99 -1.54 -6.96 -2.47
C SER A 99 -1.92 -6.95 -3.95
N LEU A 100 -1.98 -5.75 -4.54
CA LEU A 100 -2.18 -5.61 -5.98
C LEU A 100 -1.00 -6.21 -6.76
N LYS A 101 0.22 -6.06 -6.23
CA LYS A 101 1.42 -6.68 -6.81
C LYS A 101 1.28 -8.20 -6.88
N ALA A 102 0.85 -8.84 -5.80
CA ALA A 102 0.64 -10.29 -5.78
C ALA A 102 -0.47 -10.72 -6.74
N ARG A 103 -1.58 -9.98 -6.80
CA ARG A 103 -2.68 -10.26 -7.73
C ARG A 103 -2.25 -10.18 -9.19
N ASP A 104 -1.47 -9.16 -9.56
CA ASP A 104 -0.93 -9.01 -10.91
C ASP A 104 0.05 -10.14 -11.25
N ALA A 105 0.91 -10.56 -10.30
CA ALA A 105 1.82 -11.70 -10.49
C ALA A 105 1.06 -13.02 -10.71
N ILE A 106 0.02 -13.30 -9.91
CA ILE A 106 -0.82 -14.49 -10.05
C ILE A 106 -1.53 -14.49 -11.41
N LYS A 107 -2.06 -13.33 -11.85
CA LYS A 107 -2.69 -13.21 -13.19
C LYS A 107 -1.71 -13.54 -14.31
N LEU A 108 -0.45 -13.08 -14.21
CA LEU A 108 0.59 -13.38 -15.18
C LEU A 108 0.90 -14.89 -15.24
N LEU A 109 1.04 -15.54 -14.09
CA LEU A 109 1.28 -16.98 -14.04
C LEU A 109 0.13 -17.78 -14.66
N LYS A 110 -1.12 -17.38 -14.39
CA LYS A 110 -2.31 -18.00 -15.00
C LYS A 110 -2.34 -17.80 -16.52
N PHE A 111 -1.96 -16.62 -16.99
CA PHE A 111 -1.86 -16.33 -18.42
C PHE A 111 -0.85 -17.25 -19.12
N PHE A 112 0.34 -17.44 -18.53
CA PHE A 112 1.32 -18.36 -19.09
C PHE A 112 0.83 -19.81 -19.12
N LYS A 113 0.18 -20.27 -18.05
CA LYS A 113 -0.39 -21.62 -18.00
C LYS A 113 -1.36 -21.88 -19.16
N ASN A 114 -2.23 -20.91 -19.46
CA ASN A 114 -3.23 -21.01 -20.52
C ASN A 114 -2.66 -20.91 -21.94
N ILE A 115 -1.41 -20.45 -22.11
CA ILE A 115 -0.73 -20.40 -23.42
C ILE A 115 0.07 -21.68 -23.67
N SER A 116 0.49 -22.36 -22.61
CA SER A 116 1.19 -23.64 -22.67
C SER A 116 0.27 -24.86 -22.80
N GLU A 117 -1.05 -24.67 -22.77
CA GLU A 117 -2.10 -25.65 -23.06
C GLU A 117 -2.67 -25.39 -24.47
#